data_AF-A0A7C3ERX5-F1
#
_entry.id   AF-A0A7C3ERX5-F1
#
_cell.length_a   1.000
_cell.length_b   1.000
_cell.length_c   1.000
_cell.angle_alpha   90.00
_cell.angle_beta   90.00
_cell.angle_gamma   90.00
#
_symmetry.space_group_name_H-M   'P 1'
#
loop_
_entity.id
_entity.type
_entity.pdbx_description
1 polymer ?
#
loop_
_entity_poly.entity_id
_entity_poly.type
_entity_poly.pdbx_seq_one_letter_code
_entity_poly.pdbx_strand_id
1 'polypeptide(L)'
;MFSNVNRLQGNNEDCIGECTLLIQNSIIDGQDGCLVEVNKAKKGAPFRYAESIIEALYYLRLKYELPYRELERTVYEISKYFNGFKGPDYTTIHKRVKKMSENKTISHIIKDDKTTIIIDEDGVRIFSSNDLRLQFWKVSKMYQKVLLKINRNRQIDLIDLE
;
A
#
# COMPACT_ATOMS: atom_id res chain seq x y z
N MET A 1 24.19 -2.58 3.39
CA MET A 1 23.96 -3.90 4.02
C MET A 1 22.49 -3.99 4.40
N PHE A 2 21.62 -4.35 3.47
CA PHE A 2 20.25 -4.76 3.80
C PHE A 2 19.87 -5.88 2.84
N SER A 3 20.24 -7.09 3.24
CA SER A 3 19.83 -8.32 2.58
C SER A 3 19.34 -9.23 3.70
N ASN A 4 18.08 -9.63 3.61
CA ASN A 4 17.39 -10.75 4.27
C ASN A 4 16.00 -10.35 4.74
N VAL A 5 15.07 -10.18 3.78
CA VAL A 5 13.66 -10.42 4.06
C VAL A 5 13.36 -11.84 3.57
N ASN A 6 13.51 -12.81 4.48
CA ASN A 6 13.11 -14.19 4.23
C ASN A 6 11.91 -14.52 5.09
N ARG A 7 10.75 -14.68 4.44
CA ARG A 7 9.86 -15.79 4.74
C ARG A 7 9.24 -16.34 3.46
N LEU A 8 10.05 -17.08 2.70
CA LEU A 8 9.54 -18.05 1.72
C LEU A 8 8.93 -19.23 2.51
N GLN A 9 7.64 -19.15 2.85
CA GLN A 9 6.85 -20.33 3.25
C GLN A 9 5.60 -20.49 2.38
N GLY A 10 5.69 -20.08 1.13
CA GLY A 10 4.78 -20.51 0.07
C GLY A 10 5.62 -21.10 -1.07
N ASN A 11 5.25 -22.30 -1.54
CA ASN A 11 5.76 -22.79 -2.82
C ASN A 11 5.51 -21.69 -3.87
N ASN A 12 6.51 -21.39 -4.72
CA ASN A 12 6.38 -20.38 -5.79
C ASN A 12 5.18 -20.64 -6.73
N GLU A 13 4.61 -21.84 -6.71
CA GLU A 13 3.48 -22.31 -7.52
C GLU A 13 2.09 -21.80 -7.07
N ASP A 14 1.98 -21.18 -5.88
CA ASP A 14 0.71 -20.67 -5.31
C ASP A 14 0.56 -19.14 -5.35
N CYS A 15 1.46 -18.44 -6.06
CA CYS A 15 1.37 -17.00 -6.26
C CYS A 15 0.24 -16.65 -7.24
N ILE A 16 -0.65 -15.73 -6.85
CA ILE A 16 -1.72 -15.20 -7.71
C ILE A 16 -1.42 -13.78 -8.22
N GLY A 17 -0.40 -13.13 -7.68
CA GLY A 17 0.00 -11.82 -8.13
C GLY A 17 1.15 -11.22 -7.33
N GLU A 18 1.79 -10.24 -7.95
CA GLU A 18 2.87 -9.45 -7.39
C GLU A 18 2.44 -7.98 -7.40
N CYS A 19 2.67 -7.29 -6.29
CA CYS A 19 2.42 -5.87 -6.19
C CYS A 19 3.67 -5.14 -5.70
N THR A 20 4.11 -4.16 -6.46
CA THR A 20 5.15 -3.22 -6.02
C THR A 20 4.47 -1.98 -5.47
N LEU A 21 4.73 -1.61 -4.22
CA LEU A 21 4.35 -0.32 -3.67
C LEU A 21 5.55 0.62 -3.77
N LEU A 22 5.33 1.82 -4.28
CA LEU A 22 6.29 2.93 -4.23
C LEU A 22 5.71 3.99 -3.31
N ILE A 23 6.29 4.16 -2.13
CA ILE A 23 5.77 5.05 -1.08
C ILE A 23 6.69 6.27 -0.99
N GLN A 24 6.14 7.47 -1.20
CA GLN A 24 6.91 8.70 -1.08
C GLN A 24 7.41 8.89 0.36
N ASN A 25 8.67 9.35 0.50
CA ASN A 25 9.31 9.52 1.81
C ASN A 25 8.53 10.49 2.73
N SER A 26 7.91 11.54 2.20
CA SER A 26 7.11 12.48 3.01
C SER A 26 5.89 11.82 3.66
N ILE A 27 5.29 10.83 3.00
CA ILE A 27 4.20 10.00 3.57
C ILE A 27 4.75 9.13 4.72
N ILE A 28 5.95 8.59 4.57
CA ILE A 28 6.63 7.78 5.59
C ILE A 28 6.99 8.62 6.81
N ASP A 29 7.55 9.81 6.58
CA ASP A 29 8.00 10.73 7.62
C ASP A 29 6.82 11.45 8.31
N GLY A 30 5.59 11.21 7.86
CA GLY A 30 4.39 11.83 8.40
C GLY A 30 4.27 13.33 8.12
N GLN A 31 5.00 13.82 7.11
CA GLN A 31 4.99 15.21 6.63
C GLN A 31 3.95 15.43 5.53
N ASP A 32 2.90 14.63 5.52
CA ASP A 32 1.81 14.71 4.55
C ASP A 32 0.96 15.98 4.80
N GLY A 33 1.07 16.95 3.89
CA GLY A 33 0.28 18.18 3.94
C GLY A 33 -1.23 17.93 3.89
N CYS A 34 -1.68 16.93 3.12
CA CYS A 34 -3.09 16.55 3.03
C CYS A 34 -3.59 15.97 4.36
N LEU A 35 -2.77 15.20 5.07
CA LEU A 35 -3.11 14.68 6.41
C LEU A 35 -3.40 15.82 7.41
N VAL A 36 -2.63 16.90 7.36
CA VAL A 36 -2.84 18.08 8.21
C VAL A 36 -4.21 18.68 7.95
N GLU A 37 -4.60 18.83 6.68
CA GLU A 37 -5.89 19.40 6.30
C GLU A 37 -7.07 18.53 6.72
N VAL A 38 -7.01 17.21 6.45
CA VAL A 38 -8.06 16.27 6.86
C VAL A 38 -8.24 16.25 8.37
N ASN A 39 -7.15 16.38 9.12
CA ASN A 39 -7.19 16.43 10.59
C ASN A 39 -7.79 17.72 11.15
N LYS A 40 -7.69 18.87 10.45
CA LYS A 40 -8.33 20.12 10.90
C LYS A 40 -9.85 19.98 11.01
N ALA A 41 -10.47 19.20 10.13
CA ALA A 41 -11.92 18.96 10.12
C ALA A 41 -12.36 17.82 11.06
N LYS A 42 -11.42 17.10 11.68
CA LYS A 42 -11.72 15.91 12.48
C LYS A 42 -12.02 16.25 13.93
N LYS A 43 -13.13 15.73 14.45
CA LYS A 43 -13.44 15.74 15.88
C LYS A 43 -12.93 14.43 16.52
N GLY A 44 -12.03 14.54 17.50
CA GLY A 44 -11.41 13.40 18.19
C GLY A 44 -9.93 13.18 17.83
N ALA A 45 -9.40 11.99 18.08
CA ALA A 45 -7.98 11.69 17.87
C ALA A 45 -7.59 11.86 16.38
N PRO A 46 -6.50 12.59 16.06
CA PRO A 46 -6.06 12.84 14.69
C PRO A 46 -5.64 11.53 13.99
N PHE A 47 -5.82 11.48 12.68
CA PHE A 47 -5.20 10.47 11.83
C PHE A 47 -3.68 10.62 11.84
N ARG A 48 -2.96 9.50 11.75
CA ARG A 48 -1.49 9.43 11.73
C ARG A 48 -0.96 8.89 10.41
N TYR A 49 -1.82 8.75 9.41
CA TYR A 49 -1.54 8.07 8.16
C TYR A 49 -2.27 8.80 7.03
N ALA A 50 -1.67 8.82 5.83
CA ALA A 50 -2.22 9.47 4.65
C ALA A 50 -3.51 8.80 4.14
N GLU A 51 -4.40 9.56 3.51
CA GLU A 51 -5.58 8.99 2.84
C GLU A 51 -5.19 8.10 1.65
N SER A 52 -4.07 8.42 0.98
CA SER A 52 -3.50 7.60 -0.11
C SER A 52 -3.16 6.17 0.34
N ILE A 53 -2.77 5.97 1.61
CA ILE A 53 -2.58 4.62 2.17
C ILE A 53 -3.91 3.84 2.17
N ILE A 54 -5.03 4.46 2.56
CA ILE A 54 -6.34 3.80 2.56
C ILE A 54 -6.76 3.44 1.14
N GLU A 55 -6.52 4.32 0.17
CA GLU A 55 -6.86 4.08 -1.22
C GLU A 55 -6.05 2.91 -1.81
N ALA A 56 -4.75 2.84 -1.51
CA ALA A 56 -3.91 1.71 -1.92
C ALA A 56 -4.41 0.39 -1.30
N LEU A 57 -4.78 0.39 -0.02
CA LEU A 57 -5.34 -0.79 0.65
C LEU A 57 -6.70 -1.18 0.09
N TYR A 58 -7.53 -0.19 -0.27
CA TYR A 58 -8.82 -0.43 -0.92
C TYR A 58 -8.62 -1.13 -2.26
N TYR A 59 -7.68 -0.64 -3.08
CA TYR A 59 -7.34 -1.27 -4.35
C TYR A 59 -6.83 -2.70 -4.18
N LEU A 60 -5.87 -2.92 -3.28
CA LEU A 60 -5.34 -4.27 -2.99
C LEU A 60 -6.44 -5.23 -2.55
N ARG A 61 -7.36 -4.76 -1.71
CA ARG A 61 -8.54 -5.54 -1.30
C ARG A 61 -9.45 -5.87 -2.47
N LEU A 62 -9.75 -4.93 -3.36
CA LEU A 62 -10.62 -5.21 -4.50
C LEU A 62 -9.97 -6.18 -5.47
N LYS A 63 -8.67 -6.00 -5.74
CA LYS A 63 -7.94 -6.80 -6.72
C LYS A 63 -7.74 -8.25 -6.28
N TYR A 64 -7.34 -8.46 -5.02
CA TYR A 64 -6.95 -9.78 -4.51
C TYR A 64 -7.94 -10.34 -3.47
N GLU A 65 -9.05 -9.64 -3.25
CA GLU A 65 -10.10 -9.98 -2.26
C GLU A 65 -9.58 -10.22 -0.84
N LEU A 66 -8.51 -9.49 -0.46
CA LEU A 66 -7.79 -9.66 0.81
C LEU A 66 -8.66 -9.31 2.01
N PRO A 67 -8.64 -10.10 3.10
CA PRO A 67 -9.32 -9.74 4.33
C PRO A 67 -8.68 -8.51 4.97
N TYR A 68 -9.47 -7.66 5.64
CA TYR A 68 -8.98 -6.41 6.26
C TYR A 68 -7.87 -6.63 7.28
N ARG A 69 -7.87 -7.77 7.98
CA ARG A 69 -6.82 -8.14 8.93
C ARG A 69 -5.49 -8.43 8.24
N GLU A 70 -5.51 -8.99 7.02
CA GLU A 70 -4.28 -9.19 6.25
C GLU A 70 -3.73 -7.85 5.78
N LEU A 71 -4.59 -6.92 5.34
CA LEU A 71 -4.18 -5.56 5.02
C LEU A 71 -3.52 -4.85 6.21
N GLU A 72 -4.15 -4.90 7.40
CA GLU A 72 -3.56 -4.37 8.63
C GLU A 72 -2.20 -5.00 8.92
N ARG A 73 -2.11 -6.34 8.81
CA ARG A 73 -0.85 -7.06 9.01
C ARG A 73 0.23 -6.59 8.05
N THR A 74 -0.08 -6.46 6.76
CA THR A 74 0.89 -5.97 5.77
C THR A 74 1.40 -4.59 6.13
N VAL A 75 0.51 -3.67 6.45
CA VAL A 75 0.87 -2.30 6.83
C VAL A 75 1.69 -2.29 8.13
N TYR A 76 1.34 -3.13 9.09
CA TYR A 76 2.09 -3.30 10.33
C TYR A 76 3.51 -3.83 10.04
N GLU A 77 3.67 -4.82 9.17
CA GLU A 77 5.00 -5.30 8.78
C GLU A 77 5.81 -4.20 8.08
N ILE A 78 5.23 -3.48 7.12
CA ILE A 78 5.86 -2.31 6.46
C ILE A 78 6.33 -1.28 7.51
N SER A 79 5.51 -1.02 8.53
CA SER A 79 5.84 -0.05 9.59
C SER A 79 7.05 -0.42 10.46
N LYS A 80 7.43 -1.70 10.50
CA LYS A 80 8.64 -2.13 11.21
C LYS A 80 9.93 -1.73 10.48
N TYR A 81 9.85 -1.51 9.17
CA TYR A 81 11.00 -1.19 8.34
C TYR A 81 11.17 0.31 8.11
N PHE A 82 10.06 1.03 7.91
CA PHE A 82 10.08 2.48 7.74
C PHE A 82 9.74 3.18 9.04
N ASN A 83 10.77 3.66 9.74
CA ASN A 83 10.60 4.35 11.00
C ASN A 83 9.82 5.66 10.78
N GLY A 84 8.65 5.79 11.39
CA GLY A 84 7.73 6.92 11.17
C GLY A 84 6.45 6.54 10.43
N PHE A 85 6.49 5.49 9.60
CA PHE A 85 5.31 4.99 8.91
C PHE A 85 4.29 4.46 9.93
N LYS A 86 3.09 5.02 9.93
CA LYS A 86 1.98 4.55 10.77
C LYS A 86 0.87 4.01 9.88
N GLY A 87 0.39 2.84 10.26
CA GLY A 87 -0.73 2.18 9.61
C GLY A 87 -2.06 2.39 10.31
N PRO A 88 -3.19 2.40 9.59
CA PRO A 88 -4.51 2.18 10.18
C PRO A 88 -4.68 0.73 10.67
N ASP A 89 -5.43 0.55 11.76
CA ASP A 89 -5.90 -0.77 12.20
C ASP A 89 -7.01 -1.34 11.29
N TYR A 90 -7.32 -2.63 11.39
CA TYR A 90 -8.30 -3.27 10.48
C TYR A 90 -9.70 -2.64 10.56
N THR A 91 -10.13 -2.17 11.74
CA THR A 91 -11.45 -1.58 11.94
C THR A 91 -11.52 -0.23 11.25
N THR A 92 -10.45 0.54 11.36
CA THR A 92 -10.25 1.82 10.73
C THR A 92 -10.18 1.68 9.21
N ILE A 93 -9.42 0.70 8.70
CA ILE A 93 -9.41 0.35 7.26
C ILE A 93 -10.83 0.05 6.80
N HIS A 94 -11.54 -0.85 7.47
CA HIS A 94 -12.91 -1.22 7.09
C HIS A 94 -13.85 -0.01 7.01
N LYS A 95 -13.89 0.83 8.05
CA LYS A 95 -14.75 2.02 8.10
C LYS A 95 -14.41 3.02 7.01
N ARG A 96 -13.10 3.27 6.78
CA ARG A 96 -12.63 4.23 5.78
C ARG A 96 -12.86 3.74 4.36
N VAL A 97 -12.59 2.46 4.09
CA VAL A 97 -12.87 1.82 2.80
C VAL A 97 -14.37 1.86 2.50
N LYS A 98 -15.23 1.54 3.47
CA LYS A 98 -16.69 1.63 3.29
C LYS A 98 -17.10 3.05 2.89
N LYS A 99 -16.70 4.06 3.67
CA LYS A 99 -16.98 5.47 3.36
C LYS A 99 -16.42 5.88 1.99
N MET A 100 -15.22 5.41 1.65
CA MET A 100 -14.60 5.71 0.36
C MET A 100 -15.40 5.07 -0.78
N SER A 101 -15.83 3.82 -0.66
CA SER A 101 -16.62 3.12 -1.67
C SER A 101 -17.97 3.77 -1.98
N GLU A 102 -18.55 4.51 -1.02
CA GLU A 102 -19.78 5.29 -1.21
C GLU A 102 -19.54 6.56 -2.05
N ASN A 103 -18.32 7.11 -2.02
CA ASN A 103 -17.98 8.40 -2.65
C ASN A 103 -17.07 8.26 -3.88
N LYS A 104 -16.35 7.13 -3.99
CA LYS A 104 -15.31 6.88 -4.99
C LYS A 104 -15.34 5.40 -5.39
N THR A 105 -15.77 5.16 -6.63
CA THR A 105 -15.73 3.84 -7.24
C THR A 105 -14.39 3.64 -7.95
N ILE A 106 -13.64 2.62 -7.54
CA ILE A 106 -12.49 2.14 -8.32
C ILE A 106 -13.07 1.37 -9.51
N SER A 107 -13.21 2.05 -10.65
CA SER A 107 -13.88 1.52 -11.85
C SER A 107 -13.00 0.57 -12.66
N HIS A 108 -11.69 0.61 -12.47
CA HIS A 108 -10.75 -0.19 -13.24
C HIS A 108 -9.75 -0.92 -12.32
N ILE A 109 -9.87 -2.25 -12.29
CA ILE A 109 -8.87 -3.13 -11.68
C ILE A 109 -7.97 -3.66 -12.79
N ILE A 110 -6.66 -3.45 -12.65
CA ILE A 110 -5.67 -3.97 -13.59
C ILE A 110 -5.66 -5.48 -13.48
N LYS A 111 -5.92 -6.16 -14.59
CA LYS A 111 -6.01 -7.63 -14.64
C LYS A 111 -4.65 -8.32 -14.61
N ASP A 112 -3.57 -7.61 -14.93
CA ASP A 112 -2.23 -8.18 -14.94
C ASP A 112 -1.81 -8.65 -13.55
N ASP A 113 -1.16 -9.81 -13.48
CA ASP A 113 -0.69 -10.39 -12.23
C ASP A 113 0.34 -9.50 -11.53
N LYS A 114 1.03 -8.63 -12.28
CA LYS A 114 2.03 -7.72 -11.76
C LYS A 114 1.53 -6.28 -11.80
N THR A 115 1.42 -5.62 -10.67
CA THR A 115 0.95 -4.23 -10.57
C THR A 115 1.89 -3.38 -9.74
N THR A 116 2.08 -2.13 -10.14
CA THR A 116 2.73 -1.13 -9.29
C THR A 116 1.72 -0.10 -8.81
N ILE A 117 1.78 0.21 -7.52
CA ILE A 117 0.97 1.22 -6.86
C ILE A 117 1.92 2.27 -6.32
N ILE A 118 1.69 3.52 -6.70
CA ILE A 118 2.44 4.67 -6.23
C ILE A 118 1.58 5.42 -5.23
N ILE A 119 2.16 5.70 -4.09
CA ILE A 119 1.54 6.37 -2.96
C ILE A 119 2.33 7.66 -2.73
N ASP A 120 1.71 8.79 -3.07
CA ASP A 120 2.26 10.12 -2.89
C ASP A 120 1.26 11.01 -2.12
N GLU A 121 1.65 12.27 -1.89
CA GLU A 121 0.79 13.28 -1.27
C GLU A 121 -0.46 13.60 -2.11
N ASP A 122 -0.32 13.53 -3.44
CA ASP A 122 -1.42 13.83 -4.38
C ASP A 122 -2.46 12.71 -4.44
N GLY A 123 -2.08 11.48 -4.08
CA GLY A 123 -2.98 10.34 -3.99
C GLY A 123 -2.32 9.01 -4.35
N VAL A 124 -3.08 8.19 -5.08
CA VAL A 124 -2.65 6.85 -5.51
C VAL A 124 -2.69 6.74 -7.03
N ARG A 125 -1.59 6.29 -7.62
CA ARG A 125 -1.50 5.98 -9.05
C ARG A 125 -1.19 4.51 -9.24
N ILE A 126 -1.92 3.84 -10.12
CA ILE A 126 -1.84 2.38 -10.28
C ILE A 126 -1.51 2.07 -11.74
N PHE A 127 -0.54 1.19 -11.95
CA PHE A 127 0.01 0.86 -13.25
C PHE A 127 0.21 -0.65 -13.42
N SER A 128 0.07 -1.14 -14.65
CA SER A 128 0.55 -2.48 -14.99
C SER A 128 2.07 -2.48 -14.92
N SER A 129 2.69 -3.52 -14.37
CA SER A 129 4.16 -3.58 -14.26
C SER A 129 4.87 -3.54 -15.62
N ASN A 130 4.17 -3.90 -16.69
CA ASN A 130 4.68 -3.83 -18.06
C ASN A 130 4.82 -2.38 -18.57
N ASP A 131 4.08 -1.43 -17.98
CA ASP A 131 4.07 -0.02 -18.41
C ASP A 131 5.16 0.83 -17.72
N LEU A 132 5.70 0.39 -16.56
CA LEU A 132 6.59 1.22 -15.73
C LEU A 132 8.01 1.41 -16.27
N ARG A 133 8.49 0.54 -17.17
CA ARG A 133 9.87 0.58 -17.66
C ARG A 133 10.24 1.93 -18.31
N LEU A 134 9.27 2.77 -18.66
CA LEU A 134 9.48 4.05 -19.34
C LEU A 134 9.49 5.28 -18.42
N GLN A 135 9.02 5.22 -17.17
CA GLN A 135 8.74 6.45 -16.39
C GLN A 135 9.56 6.65 -15.10
N PHE A 136 10.11 5.61 -14.47
CA PHE A 136 10.56 5.69 -13.06
C PHE A 136 12.08 5.77 -12.81
N TRP A 137 12.92 5.86 -13.84
CA TRP A 137 14.39 5.96 -13.69
C TRP A 137 14.88 7.21 -12.92
N LYS A 138 14.03 8.20 -12.67
CA LYS A 138 14.37 9.42 -11.89
C LYS A 138 13.94 9.40 -10.41
N VAL A 139 13.35 8.31 -9.92
CA VAL A 139 12.50 8.35 -8.72
C VAL A 139 13.14 7.73 -7.46
N SER A 140 14.33 7.12 -7.56
CA SER A 140 14.86 6.25 -6.49
C SER A 140 15.29 6.93 -5.18
N LYS A 141 15.31 8.27 -5.08
CA LYS A 141 15.65 8.97 -3.82
C LYS A 141 14.43 9.42 -3.02
N MET A 142 13.29 9.64 -3.68
CA MET A 142 12.09 10.20 -3.04
C MET A 142 11.10 9.15 -2.56
N TYR A 143 11.28 7.89 -2.96
CA TYR A 143 10.33 6.83 -2.70
C TYR A 143 11.04 5.61 -2.14
N GLN A 144 10.38 4.92 -1.22
CA GLN A 144 10.75 3.59 -0.77
C GLN A 144 9.93 2.55 -1.53
N LYS A 145 10.58 1.46 -1.93
CA LYS A 145 9.95 0.38 -2.69
C LYS A 145 9.66 -0.79 -1.76
N VAL A 146 8.45 -1.33 -1.87
CA VAL A 146 8.00 -2.53 -1.17
C VAL A 146 7.50 -3.54 -2.18
N LEU A 147 8.08 -4.75 -2.20
CA LEU A 147 7.59 -5.83 -3.03
C LEU A 147 6.73 -6.80 -2.22
N LEU A 148 5.48 -6.95 -2.65
CA LEU A 148 4.47 -7.83 -2.08
C LEU A 148 4.19 -8.99 -3.04
N LYS A 149 4.18 -10.23 -2.53
CA LYS A 149 3.63 -11.40 -3.21
C LYS A 149 2.32 -11.77 -2.56
N ILE A 150 1.33 -12.08 -3.38
CA ILE A 150 0.01 -12.48 -2.92
C ILE A 150 -0.19 -13.95 -3.28
N ASN A 151 -0.56 -14.77 -2.31
CA ASN A 151 -0.82 -16.19 -2.52
C ASN A 151 -2.32 -16.49 -2.70
N ARG A 152 -2.64 -17.71 -3.15
CA ARG A 152 -4.04 -18.20 -3.32
C ARG A 152 -4.87 -18.16 -2.03
N ASN A 153 -4.22 -18.21 -0.87
CA ASN A 153 -4.87 -18.13 0.44
C ASN A 153 -5.20 -16.67 0.85
N ARG A 154 -4.99 -15.70 -0.04
CA ARG A 154 -5.24 -14.27 0.20
C ARG A 154 -4.38 -13.73 1.35
N GLN A 155 -3.15 -14.21 1.44
CA GLN A 155 -2.12 -13.71 2.35
C GLN A 155 -1.06 -12.96 1.55
N ILE A 156 -0.43 -11.98 2.19
CA ILE A 156 0.64 -11.18 1.62
C ILE A 156 1.97 -11.59 2.24
N ASP A 157 2.87 -12.06 1.40
CA ASP A 157 4.26 -12.27 1.74
C ASP A 157 5.08 -11.03 1.33
N LEU A 158 5.75 -10.43 2.31
CA LEU A 158 6.62 -9.28 2.13
C LEU A 158 8.00 -9.80 1.68
N ILE A 159 8.43 -9.43 0.49
CA ILE A 159 9.57 -10.08 -0.18
C ILE A 159 10.83 -9.25 -0.09
N ASP A 160 10.70 -7.95 -0.36
CA ASP A 160 11.85 -7.07 -0.50
C ASP A 160 11.48 -5.62 -0.21
N LEU A 161 12.44 -4.88 0.30
CA LEU A 161 12.35 -3.48 0.71
C LEU A 161 13.63 -2.78 0.25
N GLU A 162 13.50 -1.87 -0.71
CA GLU A 162 14.60 -1.11 -1.32
C GLU A 162 14.40 0.40 -1.21
#